data_AF-A0A2H9QMT6-F1
#
_entry.id   AF-A0A2H9QMT6-F1
#
_cell.length_a   1.000
_cell.length_b   1.000
_cell.length_c   1.000
_cell.angle_alpha   90.00
_cell.angle_beta   90.00
_cell.angle_gamma   90.00
#
_symmetry.space_group_name_H-M   'P 1'
#
loop_
_entity.id
_entity.type
_entity.pdbx_description
1 polymer ?
#
loop_
_entity_poly.entity_id
_entity_poly.type
_entity_poly.pdbx_seq_one_letter_code
_entity_poly.pdbx_strand_id
1 'polypeptide(L)'
;MKKIRLLGFILGFLGAVIFLSNFSVTGAVIGISPTNNFFSFLSITFLLIGGFLILVGGIEKKVIGSRVKEDPLLSRIAEEIEKKKDGIYRDITHLIEQLNNGNTNPGIGTKAISSDLYELRGRNGGRVYYRKIGDDKYEIVGYSDKATQTKIINRLKRLYH
;
A
#
# COMPACT_ATOMS: atom_id res chain seq x y z
N MET A 1 4.59 -2.08 -16.85
CA MET A 1 5.44 -1.56 -15.74
C MET A 1 5.15 -0.07 -15.55
N LYS A 2 4.97 0.40 -14.30
CA LYS A 2 4.69 1.82 -13.99
C LYS A 2 5.86 2.70 -14.43
N LYS A 3 5.58 3.94 -14.86
CA LYS A 3 6.60 4.88 -15.36
C LYS A 3 7.77 5.08 -14.36
N ILE A 4 7.50 5.15 -13.05
CA ILE A 4 8.52 5.30 -12.01
C ILE A 4 9.38 4.04 -11.85
N ARG A 5 8.77 2.84 -11.85
CA ARG A 5 9.53 1.58 -11.79
C ARG A 5 10.36 1.39 -13.06
N LEU A 6 9.79 1.71 -14.23
CA LEU A 6 10.49 1.69 -15.51
C LEU A 6 11.70 2.63 -15.49
N LEU A 7 11.54 3.86 -14.96
CA LEU A 7 12.64 4.80 -14.79
C LEU A 7 13.71 4.27 -13.82
N GLY A 8 13.30 3.67 -12.71
CA GLY A 8 14.20 3.01 -11.76
C GLY A 8 14.99 1.86 -12.40
N PHE A 9 14.35 1.04 -13.24
CA PHE A 9 15.02 0.00 -14.01
C PHE A 9 15.99 0.58 -15.05
N ILE A 10 15.61 1.65 -15.75
CA ILE A 10 16.50 2.31 -16.73
C ILE A 10 17.74 2.88 -16.04
N LEU A 11 17.57 3.56 -14.91
CA LEU A 11 18.68 4.14 -14.15
C LEU A 11 19.57 3.06 -13.53
N GLY A 12 18.98 2.01 -12.95
CA GLY A 12 19.73 0.87 -12.43
C GLY A 12 20.52 0.13 -13.53
N PHE A 13 19.90 -0.07 -14.70
CA PHE A 13 20.56 -0.65 -15.86
C PHE A 13 21.72 0.22 -16.36
N LEU A 14 21.54 1.54 -16.46
CA LEU A 14 22.59 2.47 -16.84
C LEU A 14 23.76 2.44 -15.85
N GLY A 15 23.48 2.43 -14.54
CA GLY A 15 24.50 2.29 -13.49
C GLY A 15 25.26 0.97 -13.61
N ALA A 16 24.57 -0.14 -13.88
CA ALA A 16 25.19 -1.44 -14.09
C ALA A 16 26.09 -1.50 -15.34
N VAL A 17 25.67 -0.89 -16.46
CA VAL A 17 26.47 -0.81 -17.68
C VAL A 17 27.76 -0.02 -17.44
N ILE A 18 27.68 1.14 -16.77
CA ILE A 18 28.86 1.95 -16.42
C ILE A 18 29.78 1.15 -15.49
N PHE A 19 29.22 0.47 -14.48
CA PHE A 19 30.00 -0.37 -13.56
C PHE A 19 30.75 -1.48 -14.30
N LEU A 20 30.07 -2.23 -15.17
CA LEU A 20 30.66 -3.30 -15.97
C LEU A 20 31.73 -2.81 -16.96
N SER A 21 31.55 -1.63 -17.56
CA SER A 21 32.56 -1.04 -18.46
C SER A 21 33.87 -0.65 -17.76
N ASN A 22 33.86 -0.55 -16.42
CA ASN A 22 35.06 -0.26 -15.63
C ASN A 22 35.76 -1.54 -15.12
N PHE A 23 35.25 -2.73 -15.43
CA PHE A 23 35.99 -3.98 -15.18
C PHE A 23 37.05 -4.16 -16.25
N SER A 24 38.31 -4.23 -15.83
CA SER A 24 39.38 -4.78 -16.66
C SER A 24 39.71 -6.19 -16.17
N VAL A 25 39.81 -7.12 -17.10
CA VAL A 25 40.30 -8.48 -16.85
C VAL A 25 41.65 -8.58 -17.53
N THR A 26 42.72 -8.47 -16.76
CA THR A 26 44.10 -8.62 -17.25
C THR A 26 44.70 -9.86 -16.62
N GLY A 27 44.66 -10.99 -17.33
CA GLY A 27 45.15 -12.28 -16.82
C GLY A 27 44.22 -12.94 -15.77
N ALA A 28 44.80 -13.71 -14.83
CA ALA A 28 44.08 -14.48 -13.80
C ALA A 28 43.57 -13.63 -12.61
N VAL A 29 43.61 -12.30 -12.71
CA VAL A 29 43.24 -11.38 -11.63
C VAL A 29 42.08 -10.51 -12.10
N ILE A 30 40.95 -10.59 -11.40
CA ILE A 30 39.82 -9.67 -11.58
C ILE A 30 40.06 -8.49 -10.63
N GLY A 31 40.32 -7.31 -11.19
CA GLY A 31 40.52 -6.08 -10.42
C GLY A 31 39.51 -5.02 -10.84
N ILE A 32 38.84 -4.40 -9.87
CA ILE A 32 38.24 -3.09 -10.06
C ILE A 32 39.33 -2.06 -9.83
N SER A 33 39.67 -1.24 -10.83
CA SER A 33 40.56 -0.10 -10.60
C SER A 33 39.70 1.03 -10.04
N PRO A 34 39.74 1.34 -8.72
CA PRO A 34 39.03 2.47 -8.18
C PRO A 34 39.90 3.69 -8.44
N THR A 35 40.14 4.01 -9.71
CA THR A 35 40.52 5.37 -10.06
C THR A 35 39.40 6.27 -9.53
N ASN A 36 39.75 7.38 -8.87
CA ASN A 36 38.84 8.39 -8.30
C ASN A 36 38.04 9.14 -9.39
N ASN A 37 37.53 8.39 -10.37
CA ASN A 37 36.90 8.85 -11.57
C ASN A 37 35.43 9.05 -11.26
N PHE A 38 34.95 10.24 -11.64
CA PHE A 38 33.55 10.65 -11.64
C PHE A 38 32.57 9.53 -12.05
N PHE A 39 32.96 8.67 -12.99
CA PHE A 39 32.16 7.53 -13.47
C PHE A 39 31.87 6.45 -12.42
N SER A 40 32.81 6.14 -11.51
CA SER A 40 32.58 5.18 -10.43
C SER A 40 31.53 5.70 -9.45
N PHE A 41 31.63 6.99 -9.08
CA PHE A 41 30.63 7.67 -8.25
C PHE A 41 29.26 7.72 -8.94
N LEU A 42 29.24 8.01 -10.24
CA LEU A 42 28.03 8.08 -11.05
C LEU A 42 27.32 6.72 -11.14
N SER A 43 28.08 5.63 -11.28
CA SER A 43 27.53 4.26 -11.33
C SER A 43 26.82 3.86 -10.04
N ILE A 44 27.46 4.10 -8.88
CA ILE A 44 26.90 3.81 -7.56
C ILE A 44 25.65 4.68 -7.34
N THR A 45 25.71 5.95 -7.71
CA THR A 45 24.58 6.88 -7.58
C THR A 45 23.38 6.42 -8.40
N PHE A 46 23.58 5.99 -9.65
CA PHE A 46 22.50 5.47 -10.49
C PHE A 46 21.92 4.16 -9.97
N LEU A 47 22.75 3.26 -9.43
CA LEU A 47 22.27 2.02 -8.80
C LEU A 47 21.43 2.30 -7.56
N LEU A 48 21.87 3.23 -6.69
CA LEU A 48 21.14 3.63 -5.49
C LEU A 48 19.81 4.31 -5.82
N ILE A 49 19.82 5.29 -6.75
CA ILE A 49 18.61 5.98 -7.18
C ILE A 49 17.66 5.01 -7.90
N GLY A 50 18.17 4.15 -8.78
CA GLY A 50 17.39 3.14 -9.49
C GLY A 50 16.72 2.16 -8.52
N GLY A 51 17.48 1.61 -7.57
CA GLY A 51 16.96 0.74 -6.52
C GLY A 51 15.92 1.43 -5.64
N PHE A 52 16.18 2.67 -5.22
CA PHE A 52 15.24 3.47 -4.44
C PHE A 52 13.94 3.75 -5.20
N LEU A 53 14.00 4.10 -6.49
CA LEU A 53 12.81 4.33 -7.32
C LEU A 53 12.01 3.04 -7.56
N ILE A 54 12.66 1.88 -7.66
CA ILE A 54 11.98 0.59 -7.75
C ILE A 54 11.22 0.28 -6.45
N LEU A 55 11.81 0.62 -5.30
CA LEU A 55 11.19 0.48 -3.97
C LEU A 55 10.03 1.45 -3.78
N VAL A 56 10.25 2.75 -4.03
CA VAL A 56 9.24 3.82 -3.85
C VAL A 56 8.13 3.74 -4.89
N GLY A 57 8.42 3.33 -6.13
CA GLY A 57 7.42 3.11 -7.17
C GLY A 57 6.40 2.00 -6.87
N GLY A 58 6.55 1.30 -5.73
CA GLY A 58 5.57 0.39 -5.15
C GLY A 58 4.50 1.05 -4.27
N ILE A 59 4.68 2.32 -3.89
CA ILE A 59 3.75 3.08 -3.04
C ILE A 59 2.68 3.73 -3.92
N GLU A 60 1.71 2.93 -4.39
CA GLU A 60 0.46 3.48 -4.89
C GLU A 60 -0.59 3.50 -3.78
N LYS A 61 -1.41 4.55 -3.75
CA LYS A 61 -2.64 4.54 -2.96
C LYS A 61 -3.48 3.36 -3.43
N LYS A 62 -3.52 2.31 -2.61
CA LYS A 62 -4.24 1.08 -2.95
C LYS A 62 -5.75 1.25 -2.81
N VAL A 63 -6.21 2.19 -1.97
CA VAL A 63 -7.63 2.52 -1.87
C VAL A 63 -7.99 3.52 -2.96
N ILE A 64 -8.92 3.14 -3.83
CA ILE A 64 -9.33 3.96 -4.98
C ILE A 64 -10.57 4.82 -4.71
N GLY A 65 -11.31 4.56 -3.62
CA GLY A 65 -12.51 5.32 -3.26
C GLY A 65 -13.23 4.82 -2.01
N SER A 66 -14.27 5.55 -1.61
CA SER A 66 -15.18 5.19 -0.53
C SER A 66 -16.63 5.28 -1.03
N ARG A 67 -17.39 4.20 -0.86
CA ARG A 67 -18.82 4.11 -1.21
C ARG A 67 -19.73 4.16 0.01
N VAL A 68 -19.18 4.51 1.17
CA VAL A 68 -19.93 4.58 2.45
C VAL A 68 -21.13 5.53 2.35
N LYS A 69 -21.01 6.62 1.58
CA LYS A 69 -22.06 7.62 1.42
C LYS A 69 -23.20 7.21 0.48
N GLU A 70 -23.02 6.15 -0.30
CA GLU A 70 -24.03 5.72 -1.27
C GLU A 70 -25.19 4.97 -0.62
N ASP A 71 -24.97 4.41 0.57
CA ASP A 71 -26.01 3.74 1.33
C ASP A 71 -26.41 4.60 2.56
N PRO A 72 -27.69 4.96 2.71
CA PRO A 72 -28.13 5.82 3.80
C PRO A 72 -27.88 5.25 5.20
N LEU A 73 -27.87 3.91 5.35
CA LEU A 73 -27.58 3.29 6.64
C LEU A 73 -26.07 3.35 6.94
N LEU A 74 -25.23 3.06 5.95
CA LEU A 74 -23.77 3.10 6.09
C LEU A 74 -23.29 4.54 6.35
N SER A 75 -23.82 5.52 5.61
CA SER A 75 -23.50 6.94 5.80
C SER A 75 -23.88 7.42 7.20
N ARG A 76 -25.09 7.09 7.67
CA ARG A 76 -25.55 7.50 9.01
C ARG A 76 -24.62 6.98 10.12
N ILE A 77 -24.27 5.70 10.06
CA ILE A 77 -23.37 5.10 11.06
C ILE A 77 -21.97 5.70 10.98
N ALA A 78 -21.47 5.96 9.78
CA ALA A 78 -20.19 6.64 9.60
C ALA A 78 -20.20 8.05 10.23
N GLU A 79 -21.23 8.85 9.97
CA GLU A 79 -21.39 10.18 10.53
C GLU A 79 -21.49 10.16 12.07
N GLU A 80 -22.22 9.21 12.65
CA GLU A 80 -22.32 9.03 14.10
C GLU A 80 -20.96 8.73 14.72
N ILE A 81 -20.15 7.86 14.10
CA ILE A 81 -18.81 7.56 14.56
C ILE A 81 -17.88 8.77 14.41
N GLU A 82 -17.95 9.47 13.27
CA GLU A 82 -17.14 10.65 13.00
C GLU A 82 -17.41 11.79 13.99
N LYS A 83 -18.66 11.95 14.44
CA LYS A 83 -19.05 12.95 15.44
C LYS A 83 -18.48 12.67 16.83
N LYS A 84 -18.33 11.40 17.22
CA LYS A 84 -17.85 11.02 18.56
C LYS A 84 -16.37 11.32 18.79
N LYS A 85 -15.54 11.26 17.74
CA LYS A 85 -14.07 11.50 17.80
C LYS A 85 -13.35 10.74 18.92
N ASP A 86 -13.85 9.56 19.26
CA ASP A 86 -13.37 8.74 20.37
C ASP A 86 -12.33 7.68 19.92
N GLY A 87 -12.09 6.66 20.77
CA GLY A 87 -11.20 5.55 20.44
C GLY A 87 -11.63 4.73 19.22
N ILE A 88 -12.93 4.63 18.93
CA ILE A 88 -13.46 3.93 17.77
C ILE A 88 -13.14 4.72 16.50
N TYR A 89 -13.32 6.05 16.53
CA TYR A 89 -12.94 6.92 15.42
C TYR A 89 -11.43 6.87 15.13
N ARG A 90 -10.59 6.87 16.17
CA ARG A 90 -9.12 6.74 16.02
C ARG A 90 -8.73 5.40 15.41
N ASP A 91 -9.34 4.31 15.85
CA ASP A 91 -9.14 2.98 15.24
C ASP A 91 -9.45 3.04 13.74
N ILE A 92 -10.63 3.53 13.36
CA ILE A 92 -11.06 3.58 11.95
C ILE A 92 -10.10 4.40 11.10
N THR A 93 -9.72 5.59 11.58
CA THR A 93 -8.79 6.47 10.86
C THR A 93 -7.45 5.77 10.63
N HIS A 94 -6.89 5.15 11.67
CA HIS A 94 -5.64 4.41 11.57
C HIS A 94 -5.74 3.20 10.63
N LEU A 95 -6.84 2.44 10.67
CA LEU A 95 -7.05 1.31 9.76
C LEU A 95 -7.15 1.76 8.30
N ILE A 96 -7.84 2.86 8.03
CA ILE A 96 -7.94 3.45 6.68
C ILE A 96 -6.56 3.89 6.19
N GLU A 97 -5.77 4.57 7.03
CA GLU A 97 -4.41 5.00 6.70
C GLU A 97 -3.52 3.80 6.34
N GLN A 98 -3.55 2.75 7.16
CA GLN A 98 -2.79 1.52 6.90
C GLN A 98 -3.22 0.83 5.61
N LEU A 99 -4.53 0.77 5.34
CA LEU A 99 -5.06 0.21 4.10
C LEU A 99 -4.64 1.04 2.88
N ASN A 100 -4.61 2.37 2.98
CA ASN A 100 -4.11 3.27 1.95
C ASN A 100 -2.63 2.99 1.63
N ASN A 101 -1.84 2.65 2.66
CA ASN A 101 -0.43 2.26 2.55
C ASN A 101 -0.25 0.80 2.09
N GLY A 102 -1.36 0.08 1.88
CA GLY A 102 -1.38 -1.28 1.36
C GLY A 102 -1.15 -2.37 2.39
N ASN A 103 -1.22 -2.04 3.67
CA ASN A 103 -1.30 -3.02 4.74
C ASN A 103 -2.75 -3.54 4.82
N THR A 104 -2.95 -4.79 4.41
CA THR A 104 -4.27 -5.48 4.45
C THR A 104 -4.52 -6.24 5.74
N ASN A 105 -3.57 -6.23 6.69
CA ASN A 105 -3.74 -6.78 8.03
C ASN A 105 -3.35 -5.83 9.18
N PRO A 106 -3.87 -4.59 9.21
CA PRO A 106 -3.62 -3.66 10.30
C PRO A 106 -4.44 -3.96 11.55
N GLY A 107 -4.02 -3.34 12.66
CA GLY A 107 -4.72 -3.43 13.93
C GLY A 107 -4.52 -4.77 14.61
N ILE A 108 -5.62 -5.42 15.02
CA ILE A 108 -5.61 -6.69 15.75
C ILE A 108 -6.03 -7.88 14.89
N GLY A 109 -6.29 -7.66 13.60
CA GLY A 109 -6.56 -8.74 12.65
C GLY A 109 -7.55 -8.38 11.56
N THR A 110 -7.64 -9.30 10.60
CA THR A 110 -8.50 -9.20 9.42
C THR A 110 -9.38 -10.43 9.31
N LYS A 111 -10.63 -10.25 8.91
CA LYS A 111 -11.59 -11.32 8.70
C LYS A 111 -12.18 -11.24 7.29
N ALA A 112 -12.15 -12.36 6.57
CA ALA A 112 -12.92 -12.48 5.33
C ALA A 112 -14.42 -12.60 5.66
N ILE A 113 -15.25 -11.75 5.06
CA ILE A 113 -16.72 -11.83 5.14
C ILE A 113 -17.24 -12.65 3.97
N SER A 114 -16.62 -12.47 2.79
CA SER A 114 -16.90 -13.22 1.56
C SER A 114 -15.66 -13.21 0.64
N SER A 115 -15.81 -13.62 -0.62
CA SER A 115 -14.73 -13.73 -1.61
C SER A 115 -13.98 -12.43 -1.85
N ASP A 116 -14.68 -11.29 -1.83
CA ASP A 116 -14.12 -9.97 -2.14
C ASP A 116 -14.32 -8.95 -1.02
N LEU A 117 -15.02 -9.30 0.07
CA LEU A 117 -15.34 -8.40 1.18
C LEU A 117 -14.60 -8.81 2.47
N TYR A 118 -13.93 -7.83 3.08
CA TYR A 118 -13.08 -8.03 4.25
C TYR A 118 -13.38 -7.02 5.36
N GLU A 119 -13.10 -7.42 6.59
CA GLU A 119 -13.19 -6.61 7.81
C GLU A 119 -11.81 -6.45 8.45
N LEU A 120 -11.41 -5.21 8.68
CA LEU A 120 -10.26 -4.83 9.51
C LEU A 120 -10.70 -4.52 10.94
N ARG A 121 -9.90 -4.93 11.92
CA ARG A 121 -10.27 -4.83 13.35
C ARG A 121 -9.30 -3.95 14.12
N GLY A 122 -9.83 -2.87 14.68
CA GLY A 122 -9.16 -2.01 15.64
C GLY A 122 -9.24 -2.52 17.07
N ARG A 123 -8.32 -2.03 17.91
CA ARG A 123 -8.16 -2.46 19.32
C ARG A 123 -9.27 -1.95 20.21
N ASN A 124 -9.71 -0.71 20.01
CA ASN A 124 -10.79 -0.06 20.76
C ASN A 124 -12.20 -0.46 20.27
N GLY A 125 -12.28 -1.26 19.21
CA GLY A 125 -13.53 -1.81 18.69
C GLY A 125 -13.98 -1.23 17.35
N GLY A 126 -13.21 -0.30 16.77
CA GLY A 126 -13.48 0.20 15.41
C GLY A 126 -13.28 -0.88 14.35
N ARG A 127 -14.11 -0.85 13.32
CA ARG A 127 -14.09 -1.79 12.19
C ARG A 127 -14.15 -1.02 10.89
N VAL A 128 -13.34 -1.45 9.92
CA VAL A 128 -13.36 -0.92 8.56
C VAL A 128 -13.65 -2.08 7.61
N TYR A 129 -14.61 -1.88 6.72
CA TYR A 129 -14.98 -2.86 5.71
C TYR A 129 -14.52 -2.38 4.36
N TYR A 130 -13.85 -3.26 3.61
CA TYR A 130 -13.36 -2.94 2.29
C TYR A 130 -13.61 -4.09 1.31
N ARG A 131 -13.76 -3.74 0.04
CA ARG A 131 -13.81 -4.68 -1.08
C ARG A 131 -12.50 -4.69 -1.84
N LYS A 132 -12.06 -5.87 -2.28
CA LYS A 132 -10.98 -6.01 -3.26
C LYS A 132 -11.59 -6.03 -4.66
N ILE A 133 -11.29 -5.01 -5.46
CA ILE A 133 -11.86 -4.82 -6.80
C ILE A 133 -10.83 -4.93 -7.93
N GLY A 134 -9.60 -5.29 -7.57
CA GLY A 134 -8.52 -5.59 -8.51
C GLY A 134 -7.24 -5.90 -7.75
N ASP A 135 -6.16 -6.08 -8.49
CA ASP A 135 -4.83 -6.24 -7.91
C ASP A 135 -4.43 -4.94 -7.20
N ASP A 136 -4.21 -5.04 -5.88
CA ASP A 136 -3.86 -3.91 -5.04
C ASP A 136 -4.85 -2.73 -5.10
N LYS A 137 -6.11 -2.98 -5.47
CA LYS A 137 -7.19 -1.98 -5.51
C LYS A 137 -8.28 -2.32 -4.52
N TYR A 138 -8.50 -1.40 -3.60
CA TYR A 138 -9.46 -1.53 -2.51
C TYR A 138 -10.49 -0.40 -2.55
N GLU A 139 -11.70 -0.72 -2.14
CA GLU A 139 -12.78 0.24 -1.98
C GLU A 139 -13.33 0.15 -0.57
N ILE A 140 -13.38 1.28 0.14
CA ILE A 140 -13.95 1.31 1.47
C ILE A 140 -15.48 1.33 1.34
N VAL A 141 -16.15 0.38 1.96
CA VAL A 141 -17.60 0.21 1.82
C VAL A 141 -18.36 0.40 3.12
N GLY A 142 -17.69 0.45 4.27
CA GLY A 142 -18.38 0.71 5.54
C GLY A 142 -17.46 0.86 6.74
N TYR A 143 -18.01 1.37 7.83
CA TYR A 143 -17.39 1.39 9.15
C TYR A 143 -18.39 0.89 10.20
N SER A 144 -17.88 0.39 11.32
CA SER A 144 -18.73 0.07 12.47
C SER A 144 -17.94 0.08 13.77
N ASP A 145 -18.66 0.01 14.87
CA ASP A 145 -18.15 -0.46 16.15
C ASP A 145 -18.57 -1.94 16.37
N LYS A 146 -18.34 -2.47 17.57
CA LYS A 146 -18.77 -3.82 17.95
C LYS A 146 -20.30 -3.97 18.00
N ALA A 147 -21.04 -2.93 18.39
CA ALA A 147 -22.50 -2.98 18.55
C ALA A 147 -23.22 -2.97 17.19
N THR A 148 -22.67 -2.25 16.22
CA THR A 148 -23.24 -2.06 14.88
C THR A 148 -22.69 -3.04 13.84
N GLN A 149 -21.69 -3.85 14.19
CA GLN A 149 -21.00 -4.81 13.33
C GLN A 149 -21.97 -5.72 12.55
N THR A 150 -22.83 -6.48 13.24
CA THR A 150 -23.74 -7.43 12.59
C THR A 150 -24.69 -6.73 11.61
N LYS A 151 -25.15 -5.52 11.95
CA LYS A 151 -26.05 -4.72 11.11
C LYS A 151 -25.35 -4.29 9.80
N ILE A 152 -24.11 -3.82 9.90
CA ILE A 152 -23.30 -3.42 8.75
C ILE A 152 -22.96 -4.63 7.88
N ILE A 153 -22.49 -5.74 8.45
CA ILE A 153 -22.17 -6.96 7.70
C ILE A 153 -23.40 -7.47 6.92
N ASN A 154 -24.57 -7.52 7.57
CA ASN A 154 -25.79 -7.95 6.89
C ASN A 154 -26.22 -7.00 5.77
N ARG A 155 -26.00 -5.69 5.92
CA ARG A 155 -26.25 -4.73 4.84
C ARG A 155 -25.29 -4.92 3.68
N LEU A 156 -23.99 -5.04 3.97
CA LEU A 156 -22.95 -5.25 2.96
C LEU A 156 -23.15 -6.55 2.18
N LYS A 157 -23.55 -7.64 2.86
CA LYS A 157 -23.92 -8.88 2.18
C LYS A 157 -25.02 -8.63 1.16
N ARG A 158 -26.14 -8.00 1.52
CA ARG A 158 -27.22 -7.69 0.56
C ARG A 158 -26.85 -6.77 -0.60
N LEU A 159 -25.78 -5.97 -0.47
CA LEU A 159 -25.34 -5.05 -1.53
C LEU A 159 -24.38 -5.72 -2.52
N TYR A 160 -23.69 -6.78 -2.11
CA TYR A 160 -22.57 -7.37 -2.86
C TYR A 160 -22.66 -8.90 -3.01
N HIS A 161 -23.66 -9.55 -2.43
CA HIS A 161 -24.02 -10.98 -2.49
C HIS A 161 -25.51 -11.11 -2.79
#